data_AF-A0A401MS83-F1
#
_entry.id   AF-A0A401MS83-F1
#
_cell.length_a   1.000
_cell.length_b   1.000
_cell.length_c   1.000
_cell.angle_alpha   90.00
_cell.angle_beta   90.00
_cell.angle_gamma   90.00
#
_symmetry.space_group_name_H-M   'P 1'
#
loop_
_entity.id
_entity.type
_entity.pdbx_description
1 polymer ?
#
loop_
_entity_poly.entity_id
_entity_poly.type
_entity_poly.pdbx_seq_one_letter_code
_entity_poly.pdbx_strand_id
1 'polypeptide(L)' 'MRRDAVTQQIRAAGGTAEYVVCDLADAAGVRAAVDRAVHLYGRLDIAFNNGATIQQPGPMHQMRRPTSTTSTT' A
#
# COMPACT_ATOMS: atom_id res chain seq x y z
N MET A 1 -11.31 -10.24 0.80
CA MET A 1 -10.81 -10.73 -0.50
C MET A 1 -9.32 -11.01 -0.38
N ARG A 2 -8.83 -12.07 -1.02
CA ARG A 2 -7.41 -12.44 -1.03
C ARG A 2 -6.74 -11.79 -2.25
N ARG A 3 -5.48 -11.35 -2.11
CA ARG A 3 -4.78 -10.53 -3.14
C ARG A 3 -4.68 -11.24 -4.49
N ASP A 4 -4.45 -12.55 -4.45
CA ASP A 4 -4.45 -13.46 -5.59
C ASP A 4 -5.77 -13.42 -6.37
N ALA A 5 -6.93 -13.48 -5.68
CA ALA A 5 -8.24 -13.45 -6.32
C ALA A 5 -8.45 -12.17 -7.15
N VAL A 6 -8.04 -11.01 -6.64
CA VAL A 6 -8.14 -9.73 -7.37
C VAL A 6 -7.25 -9.74 -8.61
N THR A 7 -6.00 -10.21 -8.49
CA THR A 7 -5.11 -10.31 -9.66
C THR A 7 -5.68 -11.25 -10.73
N GLN A 8 -6.30 -12.37 -10.32
CA GLN A 8 -6.94 -13.29 -11.26
C GLN A 8 -8.16 -12.66 -11.95
N GLN A 9 -8.97 -11.89 -11.24
CA GLN A 9 -10.11 -11.17 -11.85
C GLN A 9 -9.65 -10.16 -12.90
N ILE A 10 -8.61 -9.38 -12.62
CA ILE A 10 -8.07 -8.40 -13.59
C ILE A 10 -7.51 -9.13 -14.81
N ARG A 11 -6.76 -10.22 -14.62
CA ARG A 11 -6.24 -11.04 -15.72
C ARG A 11 -7.35 -11.68 -16.56
N ALA A 12 -8.40 -12.21 -15.91
CA ALA A 12 -9.56 -12.78 -16.60
C ALA A 12 -10.34 -11.74 -17.42
N ALA A 13 -10.31 -10.46 -17.00
CA ALA A 13 -10.87 -9.34 -17.77
C ALA A 13 -9.96 -8.85 -18.91
N GLY A 14 -8.82 -9.52 -19.17
CA GLY A 14 -7.86 -9.15 -20.22
C GLY A 14 -6.80 -8.13 -19.79
N GLY A 15 -6.76 -7.75 -18.52
CA GLY A 15 -5.73 -6.85 -17.98
C GLY A 15 -4.45 -7.58 -17.57
N THR A 16 -3.46 -6.80 -17.15
CA THR A 16 -2.26 -7.32 -16.46
C THR A 16 -2.28 -6.86 -15.01
N ALA A 17 -1.91 -7.75 -14.09
CA ALA A 17 -1.91 -7.44 -12.67
C ALA A 17 -0.91 -8.31 -11.92
N GLU A 18 -0.21 -7.71 -10.97
CA GLU A 18 0.64 -8.35 -9.98
C GLU A 18 0.36 -7.73 -8.61
N TYR A 19 0.66 -8.44 -7.53
CA TYR A 19 0.56 -7.90 -6.18
C TYR A 19 1.89 -7.95 -5.44
N VAL A 20 2.13 -6.95 -4.60
CA VAL A 20 3.26 -6.89 -3.67
C VAL A 20 2.70 -6.72 -2.26
N VAL A 21 3.23 -7.48 -1.30
CA VAL A 21 2.91 -7.26 0.12
C VAL A 21 3.83 -6.14 0.62
N CYS A 22 3.22 -5.07 1.11
CA CYS A 22 3.93 -3.89 1.60
C CYS A 22 3.25 -3.40 2.88
N ASP A 23 4.03 -3.14 3.92
CA ASP A 23 3.61 -2.29 5.03
C ASP A 23 3.87 -0.84 4.63
N LEU A 24 2.84 0.01 4.68
CA LEU A 24 2.98 1.43 4.31
C LEU A 24 3.71 2.25 5.39
N ALA A 25 3.86 1.71 6.60
CA ALA A 25 4.68 2.33 7.65
C ALA A 25 6.19 2.10 7.45
N ASP A 26 6.57 1.14 6.59
CA ASP A 26 7.96 0.87 6.24
C ASP A 26 8.34 1.56 4.92
N ALA A 27 9.16 2.61 5.04
CA ALA A 27 9.62 3.37 3.89
C ALA A 27 10.46 2.53 2.90
N ALA A 28 11.21 1.52 3.38
CA ALA A 28 11.99 0.65 2.50
C ALA A 28 11.07 -0.30 1.72
N GLY A 29 10.07 -0.89 2.38
CA GLY A 29 9.02 -1.66 1.73
C GLY A 29 8.28 -0.88 0.65
N VAL A 30 7.93 0.39 0.91
CA VAL A 30 7.27 1.25 -0.08
C VAL A 30 8.15 1.47 -1.31
N ARG A 31 9.44 1.77 -1.12
CA ARG A 31 10.39 1.91 -2.24
C ARG A 31 10.49 0.63 -3.06
N ALA A 32 10.64 -0.52 -2.39
CA ALA A 32 10.71 -1.81 -3.06
C ALA A 32 9.43 -2.14 -3.87
N ALA A 33 8.25 -1.74 -3.37
CA ALA A 33 7.00 -1.93 -4.08
C ALA A 33 6.91 -1.06 -5.36
N VAL A 34 7.38 0.19 -5.30
CA VAL A 34 7.45 1.08 -6.46
C VAL A 34 8.46 0.55 -7.48
N ASP A 35 9.66 0.17 -7.05
CA ASP A 35 10.69 -0.39 -7.92
C ASP A 35 10.20 -1.66 -8.62
N ARG A 36 9.45 -2.51 -7.90
CA ARG A 36 8.84 -3.70 -8.48
C ARG A 36 7.82 -3.37 -9.57
N ALA A 37 6.97 -2.36 -9.36
CA ALA A 37 6.01 -1.92 -10.37
C ALA A 37 6.72 -1.39 -11.63
N VAL A 38 7.74 -0.54 -11.46
CA VAL A 38 8.53 -0.01 -12.57
C VAL A 38 9.27 -1.14 -13.30
N HIS A 39 9.86 -2.10 -12.58
CA HIS A 39 10.54 -3.24 -13.20
C HIS A 39 9.58 -4.12 -14.01
N LEU A 40 8.35 -4.32 -13.54
CA LEU A 40 7.34 -5.14 -14.23
C LEU A 40 6.74 -4.48 -15.47
N TYR A 41 6.48 -3.17 -15.38
CA TYR A 41 5.67 -2.46 -16.37
C TYR A 41 6.45 -1.37 -17.13
N GLY A 42 7.74 -1.19 -16.82
CA GLY A 42 8.64 -0.21 -17.41
C GLY A 42 8.51 1.21 -16.84
N ARG A 43 7.36 1.56 -16.24
CA ARG A 43 7.07 2.87 -15.63
C ARG A 43 5.94 2.78 -14.61
N LEU A 44 5.74 3.85 -13.83
CA LEU A 44 4.58 4.06 -12.96
C LEU A 44 3.91 5.38 -13.32
N ASP A 45 2.68 5.33 -13.82
CA ASP A 45 1.94 6.52 -14.28
C ASP A 45 0.99 7.10 -13.23
N ILE A 46 0.34 6.22 -12.45
CA ILE A 46 -0.72 6.57 -11.52
C ILE A 46 -0.52 5.79 -10.23
N ALA A 47 -0.69 6.47 -9.09
CA ALA A 47 -0.70 5.86 -7.77
C ALA A 47 -2.01 6.19 -7.04
N PHE A 48 -2.70 5.16 -6.55
CA PHE A 48 -3.89 5.31 -5.72
C PHE A 48 -3.52 5.11 -4.25
N ASN A 49 -3.36 6.20 -3.51
CA ASN A 49 -2.99 6.18 -2.09
C ASN A 49 -4.19 5.88 -1.16
N ASN A 50 -4.83 4.72 -1.37
CA ASN A 50 -6.04 4.29 -0.64
C ASN A 50 -5.73 3.57 0.70
N GLY A 51 -4.46 3.28 1.00
CA GLY A 51 -4.09 2.59 2.24
C GLY A 51 -4.21 3.50 3.45
N ALA A 52 -4.94 3.06 4.48
CA ALA A 52 -5.17 3.85 5.69
C ALA A 52 -5.22 2.98 6.95
N THR A 53 -4.78 3.55 8.07
CA THR A 53 -5.17 3.12 9.41
C THR A 53 -6.34 3.97 9.89
N ILE A 54 -7.44 3.35 10.28
CA ILE A 54 -8.64 4.07 10.72
C ILE A 54 -8.59 4.26 12.23
N GLN A 55 -8.76 5.49 12.71
CA GLN A 55 -8.95 5.79 14.12
C GLN A 55 -10.44 5.67 14.48
N GLN A 56 -10.73 5.11 15.66
CA GLN A 56 -12.09 5.06 16.16
C GLN A 56 -12.57 6.48 16.47
N PRO A 57 -13.81 6.86 16.10
CA PRO A 57 -14.38 8.14 16.46
C PRO A 57 -14.44 8.34 17.99
N GLY A 58 -14.13 9.54 18.47
CA GLY A 58 -14.20 9.86 19.89
C GLY A 58 -13.67 11.27 20.20
N PRO A 59 -13.79 11.73 21.47
CA PRO A 59 -13.27 13.03 21.88
C PRO A 59 -11.76 13.15 21.62
N MET A 60 -11.32 14.18 20.91
CA MET A 60 -9.92 14.35 20.51
C MET A 60 -8.94 14.34 21.69
N HIS A 61 -9.34 14.90 22.84
CA HIS A 61 -8.50 14.95 24.04
C HIS A 61 -8.27 13.58 24.69
N GLN A 62 -9.04 12.57 24.30
CA GLN A 62 -8.92 11.19 24.79
C GLN A 62 -8.23 10.28 23.77
N MET A 63 -7.93 10.79 22.56
CA MET A 63 -7.29 10.02 21.51
C MET A 63 -5.84 9.74 21.88
N ARG A 64 -5.48 8.45 21.96
CA ARG A 64 -4.10 8.03 22.14
C ARG A 64 -3.29 8.45 20.92
N ARG A 65 -2.16 9.14 21.14
CA ARG A 65 -1.24 9.47 20.04
C ARG A 65 -0.76 8.19 19.37
N PRO A 66 -0.73 8.13 18.02
CA PRO A 66 -0.03 7.06 17.35
C PRO A 66 1.44 7.10 17.78
N THR A 67 1.99 5.94 18.11
CA THR A 67 3.41 5.78 18.43
C THR A 67 4.20 6.10 17.16
N SER A 68 4.90 7.24 17.15
CA SER A 68 5.71 7.64 16.01
C SER A 68 6.97 6.79 15.97
N THR A 69 7.06 5.86 15.01
CA THR A 69 8.35 5.28 14.62
C THR A 69 9.04 6.31 13.73
N THR A 70 9.63 7.34 14.34
CA THR A 70 10.50 8.25 13.60
C THR A 70 11.73 7.44 13.19
N SER A 71 11.80 7.05 11.92
CA SER A 71 13.00 6.50 11.33
C SER A 71 13.98 7.67 11.16
N THR A 72 14.95 7.76 12.06
CA THR A 72 16.05 8.72 11.94
C THR A 72 16.94 8.27 10.79
N THR A 73 16.93 9.07 9.73
CA THR A 73 17.92 9.20 8.63
C THR A 73 18.35 7.92 7.90
#